data_AF-A0A435BNK3-F1
#
_entry.id   AF-A0A435BNK3-F1
#
_cell.length_a   1.000
_cell.length_b   1.000
_cell.length_c   1.000
_cell.angle_alpha   90.00
_cell.angle_beta   90.00
_cell.angle_gamma   90.00
#
_symmetry.space_group_name_H-M   'P 1'
#
loop_
_entity.id
_entity.type
_entity.pdbx_description
1 polymer ?
#
loop_
_entity_poly.entity_id
_entity_poly.type
_entity_poly.pdbx_seq_one_letter_code
_entity_poly.pdbx_strand_id
1 'polypeptide(L)'
;MAHYLLAVAPQLKNDLHTLLRHDYDDTVDIFIRYRYPDVGPERRPAFVAELLDLLEHRRELLPHFNYMMLKGVLQIAERLDALPYLEDETPNVLIESFARFYVQRLCLFKNSQHILDVEEIVKERIERSSFTDRDRELKHFRFAVSHDEPGIQLSDIIVGILGKFLSFVCSSDDAGLMAARRGLGERQQRSLSLLNALLDRSVAENKAFALRAQPKRSGSRSVLSGPVGLALSA
;
A
#
# COMPACT_ATOMS: atom_id res chain seq x y z
N MET A 1 -5.32 -25.31 10.88
CA MET A 1 -4.58 -24.76 9.72
C MET A 1 -4.97 -23.33 9.36
N ALA A 2 -6.25 -23.01 9.12
CA ALA A 2 -6.68 -21.66 8.71
C ALA A 2 -6.27 -20.53 9.67
N HIS A 3 -6.39 -20.74 10.99
CA HIS A 3 -5.98 -19.75 12.01
C HIS A 3 -4.47 -19.46 12.01
N TYR A 4 -3.63 -20.46 11.71
CA TYR A 4 -2.18 -20.27 11.62
C TYR A 4 -1.79 -19.52 10.35
N LEU A 5 -2.43 -19.81 9.22
CA LEU A 5 -2.21 -19.10 7.96
C LEU A 5 -2.58 -17.61 8.06
N LEU A 6 -3.67 -17.26 8.76
CA LEU A 6 -4.04 -15.87 8.98
C LEU A 6 -2.99 -15.08 9.79
N ALA A 7 -2.32 -15.74 10.76
CA ALA A 7 -1.27 -15.12 11.55
C ALA A 7 0.02 -14.86 10.75
N VAL A 8 0.34 -15.71 9.78
CA VAL A 8 1.54 -15.57 8.92
C VAL A 8 1.28 -14.84 7.60
N ALA A 9 0.03 -14.63 7.21
CA ALA A 9 -0.33 -13.97 5.95
C ALA A 9 0.35 -12.60 5.73
N PRO A 10 0.50 -11.72 6.75
CA PRO A 10 1.30 -10.51 6.61
C PRO A 10 2.76 -10.77 6.18
N GLN A 11 3.39 -11.77 6.79
CA GLN A 11 4.78 -12.11 6.51
C GLN A 11 4.91 -12.69 5.11
N LEU A 12 4.03 -13.61 4.73
CA LEU A 12 4.00 -14.20 3.38
C LEU A 12 3.79 -13.14 2.29
N LYS A 13 2.93 -12.15 2.54
CA LYS A 13 2.76 -11.01 1.63
C LYS A 13 4.05 -10.20 1.48
N ASN A 14 4.75 -9.96 2.59
CA ASN A 14 6.04 -9.25 2.56
C ASN A 14 7.11 -10.07 1.84
N ASP A 15 7.13 -11.39 2.02
CA ASP A 15 8.08 -12.29 1.39
C ASP A 15 7.84 -12.34 -0.14
N LEU A 16 6.57 -12.49 -0.57
CA LEU A 16 6.20 -12.42 -1.98
C LEU A 16 6.53 -11.05 -2.59
N HIS A 17 6.24 -9.96 -1.88
CA HIS A 17 6.59 -8.61 -2.33
C HIS A 17 8.11 -8.41 -2.44
N THR A 18 8.89 -8.99 -1.52
CA THR A 18 10.36 -8.95 -1.57
C THR A 18 10.87 -9.66 -2.81
N LEU A 19 10.34 -10.86 -3.10
CA LEU A 19 10.66 -11.63 -4.28
C LEU A 19 10.35 -10.85 -5.57
N LEU A 20 9.10 -10.40 -5.73
CA LEU A 20 8.62 -9.70 -6.92
C LEU A 20 9.33 -8.36 -7.17
N ARG A 21 9.82 -7.70 -6.11
CA ARG A 21 10.57 -6.44 -6.26
C ARG A 21 12.04 -6.64 -6.60
N HIS A 22 12.63 -7.76 -6.19
CA HIS A 22 14.03 -8.04 -6.46
C HIS A 22 14.26 -8.17 -7.97
N ASP A 23 13.38 -8.91 -8.65
CA ASP A 23 13.41 -9.10 -10.10
C ASP A 23 12.22 -8.33 -10.73
N TYR A 24 12.28 -7.00 -10.66
CA TYR A 24 11.17 -6.13 -11.08
C TYR A 24 10.82 -6.29 -12.56
N ASP A 25 11.83 -6.33 -13.43
CA ASP A 25 11.60 -6.47 -14.89
C ASP A 25 11.01 -7.83 -15.23
N ASP A 26 11.51 -8.92 -14.63
CA ASP A 26 10.97 -10.27 -14.80
C ASP A 26 9.53 -10.34 -14.28
N THR A 27 9.22 -9.68 -13.15
CA THR A 27 7.87 -9.61 -12.61
C THR A 27 6.92 -8.88 -13.56
N VAL A 28 7.35 -7.76 -14.14
CA VAL A 28 6.55 -7.01 -15.13
C VAL A 28 6.30 -7.88 -16.37
N ASP A 29 7.31 -8.61 -16.84
CA ASP A 29 7.21 -9.51 -17.98
C ASP A 29 6.23 -10.68 -17.71
N ILE A 30 6.30 -11.31 -16.54
CA ILE A 30 5.29 -12.30 -16.09
C ILE A 30 3.89 -11.66 -16.12
N PHE A 31 3.71 -10.47 -15.55
CA PHE A 31 2.39 -9.83 -15.50
C PHE A 31 1.83 -9.55 -16.89
N ILE A 32 2.66 -9.08 -17.83
CA ILE A 32 2.27 -8.82 -19.21
C ILE A 32 1.91 -10.12 -19.94
N ARG A 33 2.76 -11.16 -19.85
CA ARG A 33 2.53 -12.47 -20.50
C ARG A 33 1.19 -13.08 -20.09
N TYR A 34 0.87 -12.99 -18.81
CA TYR A 34 -0.34 -13.58 -18.23
C TYR A 34 -1.51 -12.60 -18.17
N ARG A 35 -1.35 -11.37 -18.65
CA ARG A 35 -2.37 -10.31 -18.65
C ARG A 35 -2.91 -9.98 -17.25
N TYR A 36 -2.07 -10.12 -16.24
CA TYR A 36 -2.42 -9.88 -14.83
C TYR A 36 -3.10 -8.51 -14.65
N PRO A 37 -4.15 -8.39 -13.82
CA PRO A 37 -4.68 -9.42 -12.91
C PRO A 37 -5.58 -10.47 -13.58
N ASP A 38 -6.05 -10.29 -14.82
CA ASP A 38 -6.94 -11.26 -15.49
C ASP A 38 -6.17 -12.43 -16.14
N VAL A 39 -5.62 -13.30 -15.29
CA VAL A 39 -4.89 -14.48 -15.72
C VAL A 39 -5.84 -15.52 -16.33
N GLY A 40 -7.03 -15.68 -15.75
CA GLY A 40 -8.03 -16.66 -16.17
C GLY A 40 -7.67 -18.10 -15.80
N PRO A 41 -8.66 -19.01 -15.76
CA PRO A 41 -8.48 -20.37 -15.25
C PRO A 41 -7.52 -21.21 -16.11
N GLU A 42 -7.46 -20.96 -17.43
CA GLU A 42 -6.62 -21.71 -18.37
C GLU A 42 -5.12 -21.46 -18.16
N ARG A 43 -4.73 -20.20 -17.87
CA ARG A 43 -3.33 -19.81 -17.72
C ARG A 43 -2.87 -19.83 -16.26
N ARG A 44 -3.80 -19.84 -15.31
CA ARG A 44 -3.53 -19.80 -13.86
C ARG A 44 -2.52 -20.85 -13.39
N PRO A 45 -2.57 -22.13 -13.80
CA PRO A 45 -1.56 -23.11 -13.39
C PRO A 45 -0.14 -22.70 -13.82
N ALA A 46 0.02 -22.27 -15.07
CA ALA A 46 1.31 -21.84 -15.61
C ALA A 46 1.81 -20.55 -14.94
N PHE A 47 0.92 -19.59 -14.67
CA PHE A 47 1.24 -18.37 -13.93
C PHE A 47 1.78 -18.67 -12.52
N VAL A 48 1.12 -19.56 -11.77
CA VAL A 48 1.55 -19.94 -10.42
C VAL A 48 2.86 -20.74 -10.47
N ALA A 49 3.05 -21.59 -11.49
CA ALA A 49 4.29 -22.32 -11.70
C ALA A 49 5.49 -21.37 -11.95
N GLU A 50 5.31 -20.31 -12.75
CA GLU A 50 6.38 -19.32 -12.95
C GLU A 50 6.72 -18.54 -11.67
N LEU A 51 5.73 -18.24 -10.82
CA LEU A 51 5.98 -17.65 -9.50
C LEU A 51 6.74 -18.62 -8.57
N LEU A 52 6.47 -19.92 -8.65
CA LEU A 52 7.21 -20.95 -7.93
C LEU A 52 8.65 -21.03 -8.42
N ASP A 53 8.85 -21.06 -9.74
CA ASP A 53 10.18 -21.07 -10.33
C ASP A 53 10.98 -19.84 -9.89
N LEU A 54 10.39 -18.65 -9.96
CA LEU A 54 11.03 -17.42 -9.47
C LEU A 54 11.46 -17.54 -8.00
N LEU A 55 10.58 -18.07 -7.14
CA LEU A 55 10.87 -18.29 -5.72
C LEU A 55 12.03 -19.29 -5.52
N GLU A 56 12.07 -20.37 -6.30
CA GLU A 56 13.14 -21.38 -6.22
C GLU A 56 14.50 -20.81 -6.66
N HIS A 57 14.52 -20.00 -7.73
CA HIS A 57 15.72 -19.34 -8.24
C HIS A 57 16.27 -18.25 -7.31
N ARG A 58 15.46 -17.77 -6.37
CA ARG A 58 15.79 -16.68 -5.42
C ARG A 58 15.60 -17.10 -3.96
N ARG A 59 15.75 -18.39 -3.67
CA ARG A 59 15.51 -18.98 -2.35
C ARG A 59 16.31 -18.31 -1.22
N GLU A 60 17.46 -17.73 -1.55
CA GLU A 60 18.37 -17.04 -0.64
C GLU A 60 17.88 -15.66 -0.19
N LEU A 61 16.90 -15.07 -0.89
CA LEU A 61 16.31 -13.78 -0.49
C LEU A 61 15.49 -13.89 0.80
N LEU A 62 15.05 -15.10 1.15
CA LEU A 62 14.15 -15.34 2.26
C LEU A 62 14.81 -16.27 3.29
N PRO A 63 14.56 -16.07 4.59
CA PRO A 63 14.88 -17.08 5.59
C PRO A 63 14.27 -18.43 5.22
N HIS A 64 15.00 -19.53 5.46
CA HIS A 64 14.59 -20.87 5.01
C HIS A 64 13.14 -21.23 5.39
N PHE A 65 12.72 -20.89 6.62
CA PHE A 65 11.35 -21.09 7.08
C PHE A 65 10.31 -20.34 6.22
N ASN A 66 10.57 -19.06 5.93
CA ASN A 66 9.70 -18.21 5.13
C ASN A 66 9.60 -18.72 3.68
N TYR A 67 10.75 -19.08 3.08
CA TYR A 67 10.80 -19.70 1.77
C TYR A 67 9.92 -20.95 1.70
N MET A 68 10.08 -21.87 2.66
CA MET A 68 9.29 -23.12 2.67
C MET A 68 7.79 -22.86 2.83
N MET A 69 7.42 -21.86 3.64
CA MET A 69 6.01 -21.46 3.83
C MET A 69 5.42 -20.85 2.57
N LEU A 70 6.12 -19.91 1.91
CA LEU A 70 5.66 -19.28 0.68
C LEU A 70 5.56 -20.30 -0.46
N LYS A 71 6.56 -21.19 -0.58
CA LYS A 71 6.55 -22.31 -1.52
C LYS A 71 5.31 -23.19 -1.33
N GLY A 72 5.02 -23.59 -0.10
CA GLY A 72 3.84 -24.38 0.21
C GLY A 72 2.53 -23.68 -0.17
N VAL A 73 2.43 -22.36 0.05
CA VAL A 73 1.24 -21.58 -0.35
C VAL A 73 1.07 -21.52 -1.86
N LEU A 74 2.14 -21.31 -2.61
CA LEU A 74 2.08 -21.31 -4.07
C LEU A 74 1.76 -22.70 -4.64
N GLN A 75 2.32 -23.77 -4.07
CA GLN A 75 1.97 -25.16 -4.43
C GLN A 75 0.50 -25.50 -4.14
N ILE A 76 -0.08 -24.93 -3.08
CA ILE A 76 -1.52 -25.04 -2.83
C ILE A 76 -2.29 -24.28 -3.91
N ALA A 77 -1.88 -23.05 -4.23
CA ALA A 77 -2.54 -22.19 -5.21
C ALA A 77 -2.58 -22.81 -6.63
N GLU A 78 -1.54 -23.54 -7.01
CA GLU A 78 -1.47 -24.29 -8.27
C GLU A 78 -2.58 -25.34 -8.38
N ARG A 79 -2.99 -25.93 -7.26
CA ARG A 79 -3.98 -27.02 -7.17
C ARG A 79 -5.40 -26.56 -6.88
N LEU A 80 -5.61 -25.28 -6.59
CA LEU A 80 -6.95 -24.74 -6.39
C LEU A 80 -7.69 -24.70 -7.73
N ASP A 81 -9.00 -24.87 -7.70
CA ASP A 81 -9.82 -24.79 -8.92
C ASP A 81 -10.01 -23.34 -9.38
N ALA A 82 -10.00 -22.39 -8.43
CA ALA A 82 -10.16 -20.97 -8.70
C ALA A 82 -9.29 -20.10 -7.79
N LEU A 83 -8.81 -18.98 -8.33
CA LEU A 83 -8.20 -17.88 -7.57
C LEU A 83 -9.00 -16.60 -7.87
N PRO A 84 -9.97 -16.20 -7.02
CA PRO A 84 -10.96 -15.17 -7.34
C PRO A 84 -10.45 -13.76 -7.68
N TYR A 85 -9.16 -13.48 -7.48
CA TYR A 85 -8.53 -12.20 -7.83
C TYR A 85 -7.62 -12.32 -9.06
N LEU A 86 -7.65 -13.47 -9.75
CA LEU A 86 -6.93 -13.73 -10.99
C LEU A 86 -7.88 -14.03 -12.16
N GLU A 87 -9.18 -13.92 -11.95
CA GLU A 87 -10.23 -14.36 -12.86
C GLU A 87 -11.33 -13.29 -12.90
N ASP A 88 -11.89 -13.02 -14.07
CA ASP A 88 -12.94 -12.00 -14.29
C ASP A 88 -12.52 -10.57 -13.92
N GLU A 89 -11.22 -10.27 -14.03
CA GLU A 89 -10.66 -8.94 -13.80
C GLU A 89 -10.45 -8.18 -15.12
N THR A 90 -10.05 -6.91 -15.06
CA THR A 90 -9.67 -6.18 -16.27
C THR A 90 -8.20 -6.48 -16.65
N PRO A 91 -7.92 -7.06 -17.83
CA PRO A 91 -6.56 -7.41 -18.24
C PRO A 91 -5.62 -6.20 -18.24
N ASN A 92 -4.41 -6.36 -17.69
CA ASN A 92 -3.36 -5.34 -17.62
C ASN A 92 -3.75 -4.06 -16.82
N VAL A 93 -4.82 -4.09 -16.02
CA VAL A 93 -5.22 -2.97 -15.16
C VAL A 93 -5.03 -3.35 -13.70
N LEU A 94 -3.93 -2.89 -13.10
CA LEU A 94 -3.62 -3.17 -11.69
C LEU A 94 -4.49 -2.36 -10.72
N ILE A 95 -4.73 -1.09 -11.06
CA ILE A 95 -5.51 -0.15 -10.26
C ILE A 95 -6.34 0.68 -11.24
N GLU A 96 -7.65 0.44 -11.27
CA GLU A 96 -8.59 1.17 -12.14
C GLU A 96 -8.82 2.61 -11.66
N SER A 97 -8.93 2.82 -10.34
CA SER A 97 -9.21 4.13 -9.76
C SER A 97 -8.87 4.20 -8.27
N PHE A 98 -8.41 5.37 -7.82
CA PHE A 98 -8.23 5.69 -6.40
C PHE A 98 -9.50 6.21 -5.71
N ALA A 99 -10.63 6.34 -6.43
CA ALA A 99 -11.88 6.91 -5.90
C ALA A 99 -12.37 6.25 -4.61
N ARG A 100 -12.11 4.93 -4.44
CA ARG A 100 -12.45 4.21 -3.21
C ARG A 100 -11.84 4.85 -1.96
N PHE A 101 -10.62 5.38 -2.05
CA PHE A 101 -9.96 6.04 -0.93
C PHE A 101 -10.68 7.35 -0.57
N TYR A 102 -11.11 8.12 -1.57
CA TYR A 102 -11.90 9.33 -1.35
C TYR A 102 -13.26 9.00 -0.73
N VAL A 103 -13.99 8.03 -1.30
CA VAL A 103 -15.29 7.57 -0.76
C VAL A 103 -15.18 7.16 0.70
N GLN A 104 -14.16 6.38 1.05
CA GLN A 104 -13.93 5.98 2.44
C GLN A 104 -13.76 7.19 3.36
N ARG A 105 -13.03 8.23 2.93
CA ARG A 105 -12.81 9.45 3.69
C ARG A 105 -14.08 10.28 3.84
N LEU A 106 -14.84 10.46 2.75
CA LEU A 106 -16.11 11.17 2.76
C LEU A 106 -17.09 10.53 3.75
N CYS A 107 -17.23 9.20 3.73
CA CYS A 107 -18.13 8.50 4.65
C CYS A 107 -17.65 8.54 6.10
N LEU A 108 -16.34 8.38 6.34
CA LEU A 108 -15.77 8.35 7.69
C LEU A 108 -15.86 9.70 8.38
N PHE A 109 -15.66 10.79 7.63
CA PHE A 109 -15.69 12.16 8.13
C PHE A 109 -16.94 12.90 7.65
N LYS A 110 -18.11 12.28 7.83
CA LYS A 110 -19.42 12.82 7.39
C LYS A 110 -19.83 14.15 8.02
N ASN A 111 -19.19 14.54 9.12
CA ASN A 111 -19.45 15.81 9.82
C ASN A 111 -18.44 16.91 9.43
N SER A 112 -17.49 16.62 8.54
CA SER A 112 -16.48 17.58 8.05
C SER A 112 -16.88 18.09 6.65
N GLN A 113 -16.41 19.27 6.26
CA GLN A 113 -16.49 19.72 4.87
C GLN A 113 -15.22 19.30 4.12
N HIS A 114 -15.37 18.72 2.94
CA HIS A 114 -14.26 18.24 2.10
C HIS A 114 -14.12 19.10 0.85
N ILE A 115 -12.91 19.61 0.63
CA ILE A 115 -12.55 20.31 -0.60
C ILE A 115 -11.56 19.39 -1.31
N LEU A 116 -11.97 18.87 -2.46
CA LEU A 116 -11.22 17.90 -3.24
C LEU A 116 -10.61 18.60 -4.46
N ASP A 117 -9.37 18.25 -4.79
CA ASP A 117 -8.81 18.65 -6.08
C ASP A 117 -9.51 17.93 -7.24
N VAL A 118 -9.50 18.55 -8.41
CA VAL A 118 -10.13 18.00 -9.62
C VAL A 118 -9.21 16.94 -10.22
N GLU A 119 -9.52 15.67 -9.93
CA GLU A 119 -8.98 14.50 -10.63
C GLU A 119 -10.13 13.85 -11.41
N GLU A 120 -10.13 13.95 -12.75
CA GLU A 120 -11.29 13.64 -13.59
C GLU A 120 -11.87 12.23 -13.36
N ILE A 121 -11.03 11.20 -13.26
CA ILE A 121 -11.47 9.81 -13.02
C ILE A 121 -12.15 9.68 -11.66
N VAL A 122 -11.59 10.31 -10.63
CA VAL A 122 -12.15 10.28 -9.26
C VAL A 122 -13.42 11.10 -9.18
N LYS A 123 -13.44 12.28 -9.81
CA LYS A 123 -14.60 13.17 -9.91
C LYS A 123 -15.78 12.45 -10.58
N GLU A 124 -15.57 11.87 -11.76
CA GLU A 124 -16.60 11.13 -12.49
C GLU A 124 -17.16 9.97 -11.64
N ARG A 125 -16.30 9.23 -10.94
CA ARG A 125 -16.73 8.10 -10.10
C ARG A 125 -17.50 8.54 -8.85
N ILE A 126 -17.10 9.65 -8.24
CA ILE A 126 -17.79 10.22 -7.07
C ILE A 126 -19.13 10.85 -7.47
N GLU A 127 -19.19 11.58 -8.58
CA GLU A 127 -20.43 12.23 -9.07
C GLU A 127 -21.49 11.22 -9.51
N ARG A 128 -21.09 10.00 -9.92
CA ARG A 128 -21.99 8.87 -10.18
C ARG A 128 -22.47 8.15 -8.92
N SER A 129 -21.93 8.48 -7.76
CA SER A 129 -22.24 7.81 -6.49
C SER A 129 -23.20 8.64 -5.66
N SER A 130 -24.17 7.99 -5.01
CA SER A 130 -25.02 8.62 -3.99
C SER A 130 -24.53 8.25 -2.59
N PHE A 131 -24.28 9.25 -1.75
CA PHE A 131 -23.84 9.05 -0.37
C PHE A 131 -24.99 9.38 0.59
N THR A 132 -25.38 8.41 1.41
CA THR A 132 -26.43 8.59 2.42
C THR A 132 -25.96 8.09 3.79
N ASP A 133 -26.39 8.78 4.85
CA ASP A 133 -26.27 8.34 6.23
C ASP A 133 -27.68 8.21 6.80
N ARG A 134 -28.18 6.97 6.87
CA ARG A 134 -29.62 6.67 7.04
C ARG A 134 -30.41 7.32 5.90
N ASP A 135 -31.39 8.15 6.22
CA ASP A 135 -32.26 8.82 5.23
C ASP A 135 -31.73 10.20 4.82
N ARG A 136 -30.53 10.60 5.28
CA ARG A 136 -29.94 11.90 4.96
C ARG A 136 -28.90 11.77 3.85
N GLU A 137 -29.10 12.52 2.77
CA GLU A 137 -28.10 12.70 1.72
C GLU A 137 -26.90 13.50 2.25
N LEU A 138 -25.70 13.01 1.95
CA LEU A 138 -24.43 13.60 2.36
C LEU A 138 -23.92 14.57 1.29
N LYS A 139 -24.03 15.87 1.56
CA LYS A 139 -23.59 16.98 0.67
C LYS A 139 -22.46 17.79 1.30
N HIS A 140 -21.46 17.11 1.84
CA HIS A 140 -20.38 17.69 2.63
C HIS A 140 -19.04 17.71 1.87
N PHE A 141 -19.08 17.70 0.54
CA PHE A 141 -17.88 17.80 -0.29
C PHE A 141 -18.12 18.62 -1.56
N ARG A 142 -17.02 19.17 -2.11
CA ARG A 142 -16.98 19.79 -3.44
C ARG A 142 -15.64 19.57 -4.11
N PHE A 143 -15.63 19.56 -5.43
CA PHE A 143 -14.41 19.65 -6.23
C PHE A 143 -14.05 21.11 -6.48
N ALA A 144 -12.75 21.41 -6.54
CA ALA A 144 -12.24 22.75 -6.69
C ALA A 144 -10.92 22.78 -7.46
N VAL A 145 -10.69 23.85 -8.22
CA VAL A 145 -9.44 24.03 -8.97
C VAL A 145 -8.34 24.42 -7.98
N SER A 146 -7.25 23.64 -7.94
CA SER A 146 -6.15 23.80 -6.98
C SER A 146 -5.60 25.22 -6.84
N HIS A 147 -5.51 25.99 -7.94
CA HIS A 147 -4.94 27.34 -7.92
C HIS A 147 -5.72 28.35 -7.05
N ASP A 148 -7.02 28.12 -6.83
CA ASP A 148 -7.90 28.99 -6.05
C ASP A 148 -8.04 28.55 -4.58
N GLU A 149 -7.50 27.37 -4.23
CA GLU A 149 -7.71 26.75 -2.93
C GLU A 149 -6.38 26.57 -2.18
N PRO A 150 -6.03 27.48 -1.25
CA PRO A 150 -4.81 27.37 -0.45
C PRO A 150 -4.68 26.03 0.30
N GLY A 151 -5.81 25.44 0.68
CA GLY A 151 -5.85 24.13 1.33
C GLY A 151 -5.38 22.99 0.43
N ILE A 152 -5.75 23.02 -0.87
CA ILE A 152 -5.29 22.04 -1.86
C ILE A 152 -3.79 22.22 -2.10
N GLN A 153 -3.33 23.46 -2.30
CA GLN A 153 -1.90 23.75 -2.52
C GLN A 153 -1.03 23.30 -1.35
N LEU A 154 -1.49 23.52 -0.11
CA LEU A 154 -0.79 23.02 1.07
C LEU A 154 -0.79 21.49 1.11
N SER A 155 -1.92 20.86 0.77
CA SER A 155 -2.01 19.39 0.66
C SER A 155 -1.00 18.84 -0.33
N ASP A 156 -0.85 19.44 -1.51
CA ASP A 156 0.10 18.99 -2.54
C ASP A 156 1.55 19.03 -2.06
N ILE A 157 1.93 20.08 -1.31
CA ILE A 157 3.26 20.18 -0.72
C ILE A 157 3.49 19.05 0.29
N ILE A 158 2.52 18.81 1.18
CA ILE A 158 2.63 17.77 2.21
C ILE A 158 2.66 16.38 1.57
N VAL A 159 1.76 16.09 0.63
CA VAL A 159 1.72 14.82 -0.11
C VAL A 159 2.99 14.62 -0.92
N GLY A 160 3.52 15.66 -1.56
CA GLY A 160 4.79 15.60 -2.29
C GLY A 160 5.99 15.29 -1.39
N ILE A 161 6.05 15.88 -0.18
CA ILE A 161 7.08 15.58 0.82
C ILE A 161 6.96 14.12 1.28
N LEU A 162 5.74 13.70 1.66
CA LEU A 162 5.49 12.33 2.12
C LEU A 162 5.78 11.29 1.04
N GLY A 163 5.38 11.56 -0.20
CA GLY A 163 5.64 10.71 -1.36
C GLY A 163 7.13 10.50 -1.57
N LYS A 164 7.92 11.58 -1.68
CA LYS A 164 9.38 11.49 -1.83
C LYS A 164 10.05 10.77 -0.67
N PHE A 165 9.63 11.09 0.56
CA PHE A 165 10.17 10.44 1.75
C PHE A 165 9.89 8.93 1.77
N LEU A 166 8.65 8.52 1.52
CA LEU A 166 8.26 7.12 1.49
C LEU A 166 8.91 6.37 0.32
N SER A 167 9.00 6.98 -0.87
CA SER A 167 9.72 6.40 -2.01
C SER A 167 11.18 6.12 -1.66
N PHE A 168 11.87 7.08 -1.05
CA PHE A 168 13.25 6.91 -0.58
C PHE A 168 13.37 5.77 0.44
N VAL A 169 12.44 5.70 1.40
CA VAL A 169 12.43 4.62 2.40
C VAL A 169 12.20 3.25 1.75
N CYS A 170 11.28 3.15 0.79
CA CYS A 170 10.95 1.90 0.12
C CYS A 170 12.03 1.43 -0.88
N SER A 171 12.89 2.33 -1.38
CA SER A 171 13.97 1.99 -2.30
C SER A 171 15.33 1.77 -1.62
N SER A 172 15.42 1.98 -0.30
CA SER A 172 16.67 1.88 0.45
C SER A 172 16.68 0.63 1.33
N ASP A 173 17.85 0.01 1.44
CA ASP A 173 18.10 -1.05 2.42
C ASP A 173 18.40 -0.47 3.81
N ASP A 174 18.46 -1.33 4.83
CA ASP A 174 18.68 -0.91 6.21
C ASP A 174 20.02 -0.17 6.36
N ALA A 175 21.07 -0.63 5.67
CA ALA A 175 22.39 0.00 5.69
C ALA A 175 22.36 1.43 5.09
N GLY A 176 21.70 1.60 3.96
CA GLY A 176 21.50 2.88 3.29
C GLY A 176 20.67 3.85 4.12
N LEU A 177 19.60 3.38 4.76
CA LEU A 177 18.80 4.19 5.68
C LEU A 177 19.61 4.67 6.88
N MET A 178 20.41 3.79 7.48
CA MET A 178 21.28 4.15 8.60
C MET A 178 22.39 5.13 8.21
N ALA A 179 22.96 4.97 7.01
CA ALA A 179 23.94 5.92 6.46
C ALA A 179 23.29 7.29 6.22
N ALA A 180 22.13 7.34 5.55
CA ALA A 180 21.40 8.58 5.29
C ALA A 180 21.01 9.30 6.58
N ARG A 181 20.55 8.56 7.60
CA ARG A 181 20.20 9.10 8.92
C ARG A 181 21.41 9.76 9.60
N ARG A 182 22.58 9.11 9.57
CA ARG A 182 23.82 9.65 10.15
C ARG A 182 24.35 10.86 9.37
N GLY A 183 24.08 10.91 8.06
CA GLY A 183 24.50 11.99 7.17
C GLY A 183 23.59 13.23 7.17
N LEU A 184 22.49 13.26 7.94
CA LEU A 184 21.59 14.41 7.97
C LEU A 184 22.28 15.62 8.61
N GLY A 185 22.33 16.75 7.89
CA GLY A 185 22.73 18.03 8.46
C GLY A 185 21.69 18.58 9.43
N GLU A 186 22.05 19.57 10.24
CA GLU A 186 21.18 20.11 11.30
C GLU A 186 19.79 20.54 10.79
N ARG A 187 19.75 21.23 9.65
CA ARG A 187 18.48 21.68 9.06
C ARG A 187 17.59 20.49 8.69
N GLN A 188 18.16 19.44 8.13
CA GLN A 188 17.42 18.24 7.73
C GLN A 188 16.93 17.46 8.95
N GLN A 189 17.75 17.38 10.01
CA GLN A 189 17.34 16.78 11.28
C GLN A 189 16.16 17.55 11.89
N ARG A 190 16.23 18.89 11.94
CA ARG A 190 15.13 19.74 12.41
C ARG A 190 13.86 19.54 11.58
N SER A 191 13.97 19.54 10.25
CA SER A 191 12.83 19.31 9.36
C SER A 191 12.19 17.93 9.57
N LEU A 192 12.98 16.87 9.72
CA LEU A 192 12.48 15.54 9.98
C LEU A 192 11.79 15.43 11.35
N SER A 193 12.35 16.07 12.38
CA SER A 193 11.72 16.14 13.71
C SER A 193 10.39 16.89 13.68
N LEU A 194 10.30 17.99 12.92
CA LEU A 194 9.04 18.73 12.74
C LEU A 194 7.99 17.90 11.99
N LEU A 195 8.39 17.20 10.93
CA LEU A 195 7.49 16.30 10.20
C LEU A 195 6.94 15.21 11.12
N ASN A 196 7.80 14.55 11.91
CA ASN A 196 7.37 13.52 12.87
C ASN A 196 6.38 14.10 13.89
N ALA A 197 6.69 15.25 14.49
CA ALA A 197 5.80 15.90 15.44
C ALA A 197 4.44 16.27 14.83
N LEU A 198 4.40 16.70 13.56
CA LEU A 198 3.15 16.97 12.84
C LEU A 198 2.33 15.69 12.61
N LEU A 199 2.98 14.59 12.22
CA LEU A 199 2.32 13.29 12.03
C LEU A 199 1.75 12.77 13.35
N ASP A 200 2.52 12.84 14.43
CA ASP A 200 2.10 12.40 15.76
C ASP A 200 0.90 13.20 16.27
N ARG A 201 0.94 14.53 16.13
CA ARG A 201 -0.19 15.40 16.49
C ARG A 201 -1.44 15.09 15.67
N SER A 202 -1.29 14.84 14.37
CA SER A 202 -2.42 14.51 13.49
C SER A 202 -3.08 13.19 13.91
N VAL A 203 -2.28 12.18 14.24
CA VAL A 203 -2.79 10.88 14.69
C VAL A 203 -3.38 10.93 16.09
N ALA A 204 -2.83 11.77 16.97
CA ALA A 204 -3.38 12.04 18.30
C ALA A 204 -4.76 12.72 18.22
N GLU A 205 -4.93 13.67 17.29
CA GLU A 205 -6.21 14.34 17.01
C GLU A 205 -7.24 13.32 16.50
N ASN A 206 -6.89 12.57 15.46
CA ASN A 206 -7.75 11.49 14.98
C ASN A 206 -6.94 10.38 14.31
N LYS A 207 -7.00 9.17 14.89
CA LYS A 207 -6.33 7.97 14.35
C LYS A 207 -6.74 7.67 12.91
N ALA A 208 -7.94 8.08 12.50
CA ALA A 208 -8.40 7.91 11.14
C ALA A 208 -7.58 8.72 10.12
N PHE A 209 -6.91 9.82 10.49
CA PHE A 209 -6.07 10.57 9.53
C PHE A 209 -4.92 9.72 8.96
N ALA A 210 -4.40 8.76 9.73
CA ALA A 210 -3.47 7.76 9.20
C ALA A 210 -4.24 6.63 8.48
N LEU A 211 -4.11 6.55 7.15
CA LEU A 211 -4.54 5.35 6.41
C LEU A 211 -3.47 4.26 6.55
N ARG A 212 -3.85 3.10 7.09
CA ARG A 212 -2.97 1.92 7.13
C ARG A 212 -3.31 0.98 5.98
N ALA A 213 -2.54 1.06 4.89
CA ALA A 213 -2.71 0.17 3.74
C ALA A 213 -1.86 -1.12 3.80
N GLN A 214 -0.87 -1.20 4.69
CA GLN A 214 0.08 -2.31 4.79
C GLN A 214 -0.03 -3.03 6.16
N PRO A 215 0.05 -4.37 6.22
CA PRO A 215 0.06 -5.10 7.49
C PRO A 215 1.41 -4.94 8.22
N LYS A 216 1.42 -5.08 9.55
CA LYS A 216 2.62 -4.94 10.39
C LYS A 216 3.71 -5.94 9.95
N ARG A 217 4.94 -5.48 9.72
CA ARG A 217 6.13 -6.36 9.61
C ARG A 217 6.30 -7.12 10.94
N SER A 218 6.25 -8.45 10.90
CA SER A 218 6.53 -9.32 12.05
C SER A 218 8.02 -9.69 12.07
N GLY A 219 8.76 -9.23 13.08
CA GLY A 219 10.20 -9.53 13.22
C GLY A 219 10.93 -8.73 14.29
N SER A 220 10.41 -7.58 14.72
CA SER A 220 10.94 -6.85 15.87
C SER A 220 10.15 -7.19 17.14
N ARG A 221 10.83 -7.72 18.16
CA ARG A 221 10.33 -7.79 19.55
C ARG A 221 9.70 -6.45 19.94
N SER A 222 8.62 -6.53 20.71
CA SER A 222 7.77 -5.42 21.14
C SER A 222 8.52 -4.15 21.55
N VAL A 223 8.45 -3.13 20.69
CA VAL A 223 8.54 -1.69 21.05
C VAL A 223 7.36 -0.91 20.43
N LEU A 224 6.44 -1.58 19.72
CA LEU A 224 5.44 -0.95 18.86
C LEU A 224 4.01 -0.97 19.45
N SER A 225 3.83 -0.32 20.59
CA SER A 225 2.52 0.13 21.09
C SER A 225 2.34 1.62 20.85
N GLY A 226 2.12 2.00 19.59
CA GLY A 226 1.81 3.38 19.17
C GLY A 226 1.41 3.42 17.69
N PRO A 227 0.51 4.33 17.26
CA PRO A 227 0.17 4.46 15.86
C PRO A 227 1.19 5.38 15.16
N VAL A 228 1.79 4.86 14.09
CA VAL A 228 2.95 5.38 13.32
C VAL A 228 4.29 4.85 13.84
N GLY A 229 4.51 3.55 13.62
CA GLY A 229 5.84 2.96 13.70
C GLY A 229 6.66 3.31 12.46
N LEU A 230 7.11 4.57 12.36
CA LEU A 230 8.31 4.92 11.62
C LEU A 230 9.47 4.76 12.59
N ALA A 231 10.23 3.68 12.43
CA ALA A 231 11.36 3.35 13.27
C ALA A 231 12.47 4.40 13.14
N LEU A 232 12.48 5.37 14.06
CA LEU A 232 13.65 6.14 14.46
C LEU A 232 13.49 6.44 15.96
N SER A 233 13.61 5.42 16.81
CA SER A 233 13.72 5.60 18.25
C SER A 233 15.19 5.70 18.65
N ALA A 234 15.56 6.89 19.14
CA ALA A 234 16.71 7.26 19.99
C ALA A 234 18.10 6.75 19.59
#